data_AF-A0A5C7S3U3-F1
#
_entry.id   AF-A0A5C7S3U3-F1
#
_cell.length_a   1.000
_cell.length_b   1.000
_cell.length_c   1.000
_cell.angle_alpha   90.00
_cell.angle_beta   90.00
_cell.angle_gamma   90.00
#
_symmetry.space_group_name_H-M   'P 1'
#
loop_
_entity.id
_entity.type
_entity.pdbx_description
1 polymer ?
#
loop_
_entity_poly.entity_id
_entity_poly.type
_entity_poly.pdbx_seq_one_letter_code
_entity_poly.pdbx_strand_id
1 'polypeptide(L)'
;MLQTLASTQKVPVVVSSNIKDVVSLHYKQQLPKDIFNDLVKTYGLIWFFDGETLYVYKENEAQRGSVSLEKMTPQTFTTAMKRLNVLDGQYHWEVSEVDNMIYFTGPERFVSAVLDMAKIMDTQKLERPQVYKWVDANGRVNYSNERPEVTNVDVNKDVATKERFPGFDVVDVINR
;
A
#
# COMPACT_ATOMS: atom_id res chain seq x y z
N MET A 1 -15.40 26.76 -8.62
CA MET A 1 -14.24 26.54 -9.54
C MET A 1 -13.66 25.13 -9.45
N LEU A 2 -13.23 24.64 -8.27
CA LEU A 2 -12.71 23.27 -8.10
C LEU A 2 -13.68 22.19 -8.65
N GLN A 3 -14.96 22.31 -8.31
CA GLN A 3 -16.02 21.43 -8.83
C GLN A 3 -16.13 21.50 -10.37
N THR A 4 -15.97 22.68 -10.96
CA THR A 4 -16.01 22.90 -12.42
C THR A 4 -14.81 22.27 -13.13
N LEU A 5 -13.61 22.40 -12.55
CA LEU A 5 -12.38 21.81 -13.08
C LEU A 5 -12.44 20.28 -13.07
N ALA A 6 -12.92 19.69 -11.98
CA ALA A 6 -13.06 18.24 -11.88
C ALA A 6 -14.18 17.69 -12.77
N SER A 7 -15.30 18.41 -12.88
CA SER A 7 -16.36 18.08 -13.85
C SER A 7 -15.83 18.06 -15.29
N THR A 8 -14.93 18.98 -15.64
CA THR A 8 -14.26 19.00 -16.96
C THR A 8 -13.41 17.75 -17.20
N GLN A 9 -12.84 17.17 -16.14
CA GLN A 9 -12.11 15.89 -16.20
C GLN A 9 -13.01 14.66 -15.98
N LYS A 10 -14.33 14.84 -15.82
CA LYS A 10 -15.29 13.78 -15.46
C LYS A 10 -14.98 13.07 -14.13
N VAL A 11 -14.34 13.79 -13.19
CA VAL A 11 -14.03 13.27 -11.85
C VAL A 11 -14.97 13.93 -10.84
N PRO A 12 -15.76 13.16 -10.08
CA PRO A 12 -16.51 13.66 -8.93
C PRO A 12 -15.57 14.35 -7.92
N VAL A 13 -15.99 15.50 -7.38
CA VAL A 13 -15.23 16.22 -6.35
C VAL A 13 -16.07 16.49 -5.11
N VAL A 14 -15.49 16.16 -3.97
CA VAL A 14 -15.98 16.52 -2.64
C VAL A 14 -15.02 17.54 -2.03
N VAL A 15 -15.56 18.67 -1.60
CA VAL A 15 -14.79 19.77 -0.98
C VAL A 15 -15.21 19.87 0.47
N SER A 16 -14.25 19.92 1.40
CA SER A 16 -14.54 20.11 2.82
C SER A 16 -15.34 21.39 3.07
N SER A 17 -16.29 21.33 4.00
CA SER A 17 -17.07 22.49 4.46
C SER A 17 -16.21 23.59 5.11
N ASN A 18 -14.97 23.27 5.49
CA ASN A 18 -14.02 24.24 6.04
C ASN A 18 -13.41 25.14 4.93
N ILE A 19 -13.54 24.75 3.66
CA ILE A 19 -13.14 25.59 2.52
C ILE A 19 -14.31 26.53 2.20
N LYS A 20 -14.29 27.71 2.83
CA LYS A 20 -15.28 28.78 2.60
C LYS A 20 -14.87 29.79 1.52
N ASP A 21 -13.63 29.68 1.04
CA ASP A 21 -13.06 30.64 0.09
C ASP A 21 -13.72 30.49 -1.28
N VAL A 22 -14.47 31.51 -1.69
CA VAL A 22 -15.02 31.60 -3.05
C VAL A 22 -13.95 32.21 -3.95
N VAL A 23 -13.33 31.36 -4.76
CA VAL A 23 -12.27 31.78 -5.68
C VAL A 23 -12.83 31.99 -7.09
N SER A 24 -12.74 33.23 -7.56
CA SER A 24 -12.99 33.63 -8.95
C SER A 24 -11.65 33.92 -9.62
N LEU A 25 -11.14 32.96 -10.40
CA LEU A 25 -9.91 33.10 -11.18
C LEU A 25 -10.23 33.02 -12.67
N HIS A 26 -9.66 33.94 -13.45
CA HIS A 26 -9.69 33.92 -14.92
C HIS A 26 -8.39 33.29 -15.42
N TYR A 27 -8.37 31.98 -15.66
CA TYR A 27 -7.27 31.33 -16.37
C TYR A 27 -7.60 31.22 -17.86
N LYS A 28 -6.79 31.87 -18.69
CA LYS A 28 -6.78 31.61 -20.14
C LYS A 28 -5.59 30.70 -20.45
N GLN A 29 -5.84 29.57 -21.12
CA GLN A 29 -4.84 28.68 -21.74
C GLN A 29 -3.91 27.86 -20.82
N GLN A 30 -4.40 27.32 -19.70
CA GLN A 30 -3.65 26.29 -18.92
C GLN A 30 -4.40 24.96 -18.90
N LEU A 31 -3.65 23.84 -18.75
CA LEU A 31 -4.25 22.53 -18.57
C LEU A 31 -4.99 22.50 -17.21
N PRO A 32 -6.17 21.84 -17.13
CA PRO A 32 -6.95 21.77 -15.88
C PRO A 32 -6.16 21.25 -14.67
N LYS A 33 -5.19 20.35 -14.89
CA LYS A 33 -4.31 19.82 -13.85
C LYS A 33 -3.35 20.87 -13.29
N ASP A 34 -2.80 21.73 -14.14
CA ASP A 34 -1.88 22.79 -13.70
C ASP A 34 -2.63 23.85 -12.90
N ILE A 35 -3.83 24.21 -13.35
CA ILE A 35 -4.73 25.11 -12.60
C ILE A 35 -5.04 24.52 -11.23
N PHE A 36 -5.35 23.22 -11.15
CA PHE A 36 -5.60 22.56 -9.88
C PHE A 36 -4.39 22.59 -8.95
N ASN A 37 -3.19 22.27 -9.46
CA ASN A 37 -1.96 22.31 -8.68
C ASN A 37 -1.66 23.72 -8.15
N ASP A 38 -1.89 24.76 -8.96
CA ASP A 38 -1.72 26.14 -8.54
C ASP A 38 -2.72 26.51 -7.44
N LEU A 39 -3.99 26.14 -7.59
CA LEU A 39 -5.01 26.34 -6.56
C LEU A 39 -4.65 25.64 -5.24
N VAL A 40 -4.16 24.40 -5.32
CA VAL A 40 -3.75 23.63 -4.14
C VAL A 40 -2.64 24.34 -3.38
N LYS A 41 -1.61 24.82 -4.11
CA LYS A 41 -0.48 25.54 -3.50
C LYS A 41 -0.86 26.91 -2.97
N THR A 42 -1.61 27.71 -3.74
CA THR A 42 -1.95 29.09 -3.38
C THR A 42 -2.86 29.16 -2.16
N TYR A 43 -3.77 28.20 -1.99
CA TYR A 43 -4.78 28.22 -0.94
C TYR A 43 -4.50 27.28 0.23
N GLY A 44 -3.31 26.67 0.27
CA GLY A 44 -2.91 25.71 1.31
C GLY A 44 -3.90 24.56 1.40
N LEU A 45 -4.17 23.92 0.26
CA LEU A 45 -5.06 22.77 0.18
C LEU A 45 -4.27 21.47 0.15
N ILE A 46 -4.90 20.40 0.62
CA ILE A 46 -4.44 19.03 0.46
C ILE A 46 -5.57 18.23 -0.19
N TRP A 47 -5.23 17.16 -0.91
CA TRP A 47 -6.23 16.43 -1.68
C TRP A 47 -5.94 14.94 -1.74
N PHE A 48 -6.99 14.12 -1.66
CA PHE A 48 -6.88 12.67 -1.75
C PHE A 48 -7.81 12.17 -2.84
N PHE A 49 -7.29 11.35 -3.75
CA PHE A 49 -8.07 10.68 -4.78
C PHE A 49 -8.11 9.19 -4.46
N ASP A 50 -9.32 8.64 -4.26
CA ASP A 50 -9.49 7.22 -3.91
C ASP A 50 -9.64 6.29 -5.12
N GLY A 51 -9.45 6.82 -6.34
CA GLY A 51 -9.67 6.12 -7.60
C GLY A 51 -11.00 6.46 -8.27
N GLU A 52 -11.96 7.01 -7.51
CA GLU A 52 -13.27 7.40 -8.02
C GLU A 52 -13.56 8.87 -7.77
N THR A 53 -13.35 9.35 -6.54
CA THR A 53 -13.69 10.70 -6.11
C THR A 53 -12.45 11.44 -5.62
N LEU A 54 -12.34 12.70 -6.04
CA LEU A 54 -11.31 13.61 -5.54
C LEU A 54 -11.85 14.39 -4.34
N TYR A 55 -11.20 14.20 -3.20
CA TYR A 55 -11.52 14.89 -1.96
C TYR A 55 -10.52 16.02 -1.72
N VAL A 56 -10.99 17.22 -1.41
CA VAL A 56 -10.15 18.40 -1.19
C VAL A 56 -10.42 19.01 0.18
N TYR A 57 -9.34 19.30 0.91
CA TYR A 57 -9.33 19.81 2.28
C TYR A 57 -8.35 20.98 2.41
N LYS A 58 -8.43 21.74 3.50
CA LYS A 58 -7.38 22.65 3.94
C LYS A 58 -6.23 21.86 4.58
N GLU A 59 -5.02 22.37 4.47
CA GLU A 59 -3.83 21.77 5.06
C GLU A 59 -3.93 21.61 6.58
N ASN A 60 -4.62 22.53 7.28
CA ASN A 60 -4.85 22.44 8.72
C ASN A 60 -5.86 21.35 9.13
N GLU A 61 -6.53 20.71 8.17
CA GLU A 61 -7.39 19.55 8.40
C GLU A 61 -6.60 18.23 8.30
N ALA A 62 -5.28 18.28 8.08
CA ALA A 62 -4.45 17.10 8.12
C ALA A 62 -4.50 16.43 9.51
N GLN A 63 -4.78 15.14 9.51
CA GLN A 63 -4.84 14.29 10.68
C GLN A 63 -3.69 13.29 10.67
N ARG A 64 -3.23 12.93 11.87
CA ARG A 64 -2.25 11.86 12.04
C ARG A 64 -2.98 10.53 12.19
N GLY A 65 -2.44 9.50 11.57
CA GLY A 65 -2.87 8.12 11.74
C GLY A 65 -1.68 7.23 12.06
N SER A 66 -1.95 6.12 12.73
CA SER A 66 -0.98 5.07 12.93
C SER A 66 -1.66 3.71 12.86
N VAL A 67 -0.96 2.72 12.33
CA VAL A 67 -1.46 1.34 12.28
C VAL A 67 -0.35 0.35 12.59
N SER A 68 -0.66 -0.61 13.45
CA SER A 68 0.15 -1.81 13.66
C SER A 68 -0.52 -2.98 12.95
N LEU A 69 0.28 -3.89 12.41
CA LEU A 69 -0.16 -5.02 11.59
C LEU A 69 0.30 -6.30 12.27
N GLU A 70 -0.60 -7.25 12.51
CA GLU A 70 -0.28 -8.47 13.25
C GLU A 70 0.25 -9.60 12.35
N LYS A 71 -0.31 -9.72 11.14
CA LYS A 71 -0.02 -10.83 10.21
C LYS A 71 0.84 -10.40 9.03
N MET A 72 0.83 -9.11 8.69
CA MET A 72 1.60 -8.54 7.60
C MET A 72 2.72 -7.64 8.11
N THR A 73 3.87 -7.65 7.43
CA THR A 73 4.92 -6.68 7.76
C THR A 73 4.59 -5.28 7.23
N PRO A 74 4.97 -4.21 7.95
CA PRO A 74 4.79 -2.82 7.52
C PRO A 74 5.30 -2.50 6.12
N GLN A 75 6.39 -3.15 5.69
CA GLN A 75 6.98 -2.99 4.36
C GLN A 75 6.12 -3.65 3.28
N THR A 76 5.52 -4.80 3.58
CA THR A 76 4.60 -5.50 2.66
C THR A 76 3.34 -4.67 2.45
N PHE A 77 2.78 -4.11 3.53
CA PHE A 77 1.64 -3.21 3.45
C PHE A 77 1.97 -1.92 2.69
N THR A 78 3.11 -1.29 2.98
CA THR A 78 3.58 -0.10 2.24
C THR A 78 3.72 -0.37 0.75
N THR A 79 4.29 -1.52 0.37
CA THR A 79 4.40 -1.94 -1.03
C THR A 79 3.03 -2.08 -1.70
N ALA A 80 2.07 -2.67 -1.00
CA ALA A 80 0.71 -2.81 -1.52
C ALA A 80 0.02 -1.45 -1.71
N MET A 81 0.15 -0.53 -0.75
CA MET A 81 -0.41 0.81 -0.82
C MET A 81 0.17 1.62 -1.99
N LYS A 82 1.47 1.50 -2.25
CA LYS A 82 2.12 2.08 -3.45
C LYS A 82 1.57 1.50 -4.74
N ARG A 83 1.39 0.18 -4.81
CA ARG A 83 0.84 -0.51 -5.99
C ARG A 83 -0.60 -0.09 -6.30
N LEU A 84 -1.40 0.17 -5.27
CA LEU A 84 -2.77 0.65 -5.40
C LEU A 84 -2.86 2.16 -5.67
N ASN A 85 -1.71 2.85 -5.78
CA ASN A 85 -1.62 4.30 -5.99
C ASN A 85 -2.36 5.14 -4.94
N VAL A 86 -2.42 4.62 -3.70
CA VAL A 86 -3.07 5.28 -2.55
C VAL A 86 -2.10 6.24 -1.86
N LEU A 87 -0.79 5.96 -1.92
CA LEU A 87 0.23 6.83 -1.37
C LEU A 87 0.55 7.96 -2.34
N ASP A 88 0.36 9.19 -1.89
CA ASP A 88 0.83 10.39 -2.57
C ASP A 88 2.05 10.95 -1.84
N GLY A 89 3.02 11.48 -2.58
CA GLY A 89 4.26 12.04 -2.03
C GLY A 89 4.05 13.30 -1.18
N GLN A 90 2.86 13.91 -1.22
CA GLN A 90 2.51 15.05 -0.39
C GLN A 90 2.22 14.69 1.08
N TYR A 91 2.15 13.40 1.42
CA TYR A 91 1.83 12.92 2.77
C TYR A 91 3.03 12.29 3.46
N HIS A 92 3.13 12.51 4.78
CA HIS A 92 4.12 11.82 5.61
C HIS A 92 3.76 10.35 5.70
N TRP A 93 4.72 9.47 5.44
CA TRP A 93 4.59 8.02 5.57
C TRP A 93 5.88 7.45 6.11
N GLU A 94 5.83 6.95 7.34
CA GLU A 94 6.98 6.47 8.08
C GLU A 94 6.73 5.07 8.62
N VAL A 95 7.67 4.18 8.35
CA VAL A 95 7.61 2.78 8.78
C VAL A 95 8.60 2.60 9.92
N SER A 96 8.10 2.23 11.10
CA SER A 96 8.92 1.73 12.21
C SER A 96 8.92 0.21 12.18
N GLU A 97 10.04 -0.38 11.77
CA GLU A 97 10.21 -1.84 11.80
C GLU A 97 10.34 -2.36 13.25
N VAL A 98 10.95 -1.55 14.12
CA VAL A 98 11.19 -1.88 15.53
C VAL A 98 9.88 -2.04 16.28
N ASP A 99 8.94 -1.12 16.05
CA ASP A 99 7.64 -1.11 16.72
C ASP A 99 6.54 -1.81 15.91
N ASN A 100 6.91 -2.37 14.74
CA ASN A 100 5.99 -2.98 13.80
C ASN A 100 4.77 -2.08 13.50
N MET A 101 5.04 -0.80 13.25
CA MET A 101 4.03 0.25 13.16
C MET A 101 4.32 1.20 12.00
N ILE A 102 3.25 1.75 11.43
CA ILE A 102 3.32 2.76 10.38
C ILE A 102 2.65 4.02 10.90
N TYR A 103 3.34 5.15 10.75
CA TYR A 103 2.83 6.48 11.05
C TYR A 103 2.62 7.25 9.77
N PHE A 104 1.50 7.95 9.67
CA PHE A 104 1.18 8.72 8.48
C PHE A 104 0.37 9.98 8.82
N THR A 105 0.40 10.95 7.93
CA THR A 105 -0.36 12.20 8.09
C THR A 105 -0.99 12.61 6.77
N GLY A 106 -2.28 12.90 6.78
CA GLY A 106 -3.03 13.31 5.60
C GLY A 106 -4.48 13.68 5.94
N PRO A 107 -5.34 13.96 4.94
CA PRO A 107 -6.73 14.30 5.20
C PRO A 107 -7.50 13.11 5.79
N GLU A 108 -8.59 13.40 6.49
CA GLU A 108 -9.43 12.39 7.17
C GLU A 108 -9.78 11.18 6.29
N ARG A 109 -10.13 11.42 5.02
CA ARG A 109 -10.47 10.35 4.07
C ARG A 109 -9.27 9.46 3.73
N PHE A 110 -8.08 10.04 3.59
CA PHE A 110 -6.85 9.28 3.40
C PHE A 110 -6.56 8.42 4.64
N VAL A 111 -6.63 9.01 5.83
CA VAL A 111 -6.38 8.30 7.09
C VAL A 111 -7.33 7.11 7.24
N SER A 112 -8.62 7.34 7.00
CA SER A 112 -9.66 6.30 7.06
C SER A 112 -9.38 5.18 6.05
N ALA A 113 -9.07 5.53 4.80
CA ALA A 113 -8.78 4.54 3.75
C ALA A 113 -7.57 3.66 4.09
N VAL A 114 -6.49 4.25 4.62
CA VAL A 114 -5.30 3.50 5.07
C VAL A 114 -5.68 2.52 6.18
N LEU A 115 -6.45 2.95 7.18
CA LEU A 115 -6.87 2.11 8.30
C LEU A 115 -7.78 0.96 7.86
N ASP A 116 -8.73 1.22 6.96
CA ASP A 116 -9.63 0.19 6.43
C ASP A 116 -8.88 -0.84 5.59
N MET A 117 -7.97 -0.38 4.72
CA MET A 117 -7.11 -1.28 3.94
C MET A 117 -6.20 -2.12 4.84
N ALA A 118 -5.63 -1.52 5.90
CA ALA A 118 -4.81 -2.25 6.85
C ALA A 118 -5.61 -3.38 7.51
N LYS A 119 -6.83 -3.10 8.00
CA LYS A 119 -7.71 -4.14 8.58
C LYS A 119 -8.00 -5.26 7.60
N ILE A 120 -8.38 -4.93 6.36
CA ILE A 120 -8.71 -5.93 5.34
C ILE A 120 -7.48 -6.77 5.02
N MET A 121 -6.36 -6.13 4.72
CA MET A 121 -5.12 -6.80 4.28
C MET A 121 -4.46 -7.62 5.38
N ASP A 122 -4.52 -7.16 6.63
CA ASP A 122 -3.96 -7.86 7.78
C ASP A 122 -4.84 -9.04 8.23
N THR A 123 -6.17 -8.94 8.01
CA THR A 123 -7.09 -10.06 8.28
C THR A 123 -6.96 -11.15 7.22
N GLN A 124 -6.79 -10.76 5.95
CA GLN A 124 -6.55 -11.66 4.83
C GLN A 124 -5.21 -12.37 5.08
N LYS A 125 -5.29 -13.64 5.47
CA LYS A 125 -4.14 -14.53 5.58
C LYS A 125 -3.47 -14.50 4.20
N LEU A 126 -2.39 -13.72 4.04
CA LEU A 126 -1.44 -13.93 2.96
C LEU A 126 -0.76 -15.25 3.29
N GLU A 127 -1.49 -16.36 3.14
CA GLU A 127 -0.92 -17.69 3.01
C GLU A 127 -0.07 -17.60 1.75
N ARG A 128 1.17 -17.10 1.88
CA ARG A 128 2.18 -17.42 0.89
C ARG A 128 2.26 -18.94 0.96
N PRO A 129 1.86 -19.66 -0.09
CA PRO A 129 1.92 -21.10 -0.03
C PRO A 129 3.39 -21.44 0.25
N GLN A 130 3.65 -22.21 1.30
CA GLN A 130 5.00 -22.65 1.58
C GLN A 130 5.32 -23.75 0.58
N VAL A 131 6.44 -23.60 -0.14
CA VAL A 131 6.94 -24.64 -1.03
C VAL A 131 8.17 -25.24 -0.39
N TYR A 132 8.08 -26.51 -0.01
CA TYR A 132 9.21 -27.30 0.44
C TYR A 132 10.06 -27.66 -0.76
N LYS A 133 11.38 -27.42 -0.67
CA LYS A 133 12.37 -27.80 -1.68
C LYS A 133 13.34 -28.82 -1.07
N TRP A 134 13.58 -29.93 -1.75
CA TRP A 134 14.57 -30.92 -1.34
C TRP A 134 15.23 -31.60 -2.55
N VAL A 135 16.32 -32.32 -2.30
CA VAL A 135 17.00 -33.15 -3.30
C VAL A 135 16.81 -34.62 -2.94
N ASP A 136 16.40 -35.43 -3.92
CA ASP A 136 16.30 -36.87 -3.73
C ASP A 136 17.66 -37.58 -3.90
N ALA A 137 17.73 -38.87 -3.55
CA ALA A 137 18.93 -39.70 -3.67
C ALA A 137 19.53 -39.74 -5.09
N ASN A 138 18.73 -39.42 -6.11
CA ASN A 138 19.15 -39.38 -7.52
C ASN A 138 19.64 -37.99 -7.95
N GLY A 139 19.75 -37.03 -7.02
CA GLY A 139 20.20 -35.68 -7.28
C GLY A 139 19.15 -34.78 -7.94
N ARG A 140 17.87 -35.18 -7.96
CA ARG A 140 16.81 -34.34 -8.56
C ARG A 140 16.22 -33.40 -7.51
N VAL A 141 16.05 -32.14 -7.90
CA VAL A 141 15.41 -31.11 -7.07
C VAL A 141 13.89 -31.26 -7.19
N ASN A 142 13.21 -31.40 -6.05
CA ASN A 142 11.77 -31.54 -5.93
C ASN A 142 11.17 -30.34 -5.19
N TYR A 143 9.90 -30.03 -5.50
CA TYR A 143 9.12 -28.94 -4.92
C TYR A 143 7.72 -29.45 -4.54
N SER A 144 7.24 -29.15 -3.34
CA SER A 144 5.88 -29.53 -2.89
C SER A 144 5.27 -28.48 -1.97
N ASN A 145 3.96 -28.37 -1.97
CA ASN A 145 3.20 -27.53 -1.02
C ASN A 145 2.92 -28.24 0.32
N GLU A 146 3.24 -29.53 0.39
CA GLU A 146 3.09 -30.35 1.60
C GLU A 146 4.48 -30.79 2.08
N ARG A 147 4.67 -30.82 3.41
CA ARG A 147 5.92 -31.27 4.00
C ARG A 147 6.09 -32.75 3.64
N PRO A 148 7.15 -33.14 2.93
CA PRO A 148 7.35 -34.54 2.59
C PRO A 148 7.44 -35.36 3.87
N GLU A 149 6.61 -36.41 3.98
CA GLU A 149 6.75 -37.40 5.04
C GLU A 149 8.11 -38.06 4.87
N VAL A 150 8.88 -38.14 5.95
CA VAL A 150 10.24 -38.69 5.96
C VAL A 150 10.16 -40.20 5.81
N THR A 151 9.81 -40.70 4.62
CA THR A 151 9.84 -42.13 4.32
C THR A 151 11.29 -42.56 4.14
N ASN A 152 11.94 -42.95 5.25
CA ASN A 152 13.10 -43.86 5.48
C ASN A 152 14.10 -44.21 4.33
N VAL A 153 14.16 -43.47 3.23
CA VAL A 153 14.99 -43.73 2.06
C VAL A 153 15.56 -42.41 1.60
N ASP A 154 16.80 -42.16 2.04
CA ASP A 154 17.79 -41.33 1.37
C ASP A 154 17.38 -39.90 0.97
N VAL A 155 17.02 -39.06 1.95
CA VAL A 155 17.15 -37.60 1.80
C VAL A 155 18.63 -37.24 2.00
N ASN A 156 19.44 -37.50 0.98
CA ASN A 156 20.85 -37.14 0.99
C ASN A 156 20.99 -35.69 0.52
N LYS A 157 21.05 -34.78 1.50
CA LYS A 157 21.56 -33.40 1.44
C LYS A 157 20.54 -32.27 1.25
N ASP A 158 20.45 -31.44 2.28
CA ASP A 158 19.71 -30.18 2.29
C ASP A 158 20.39 -29.14 1.38
N VAL A 159 19.59 -28.36 0.65
CA VAL A 159 20.09 -27.28 -0.21
C VAL A 159 19.93 -25.96 0.51
N ALA A 160 21.03 -25.30 0.91
CA ALA A 160 20.98 -23.95 1.45
C ALA A 160 20.39 -22.98 0.38
N THR A 161 19.19 -22.46 0.64
CA THR A 161 18.48 -21.64 -0.34
C THR A 161 19.12 -20.25 -0.53
N LYS A 162 19.54 -19.96 -1.77
CA LYS A 162 19.86 -18.59 -2.26
C LYS A 162 18.86 -18.07 -3.31
N GLU A 163 17.90 -18.89 -3.72
CA GLU A 163 16.94 -18.59 -4.78
C GLU A 163 15.60 -18.11 -4.21
N ARG A 164 15.10 -16.98 -4.70
CA ARG A 164 13.78 -16.45 -4.33
C ARG A 164 12.76 -16.88 -5.39
N PHE A 165 11.73 -17.62 -4.99
CA PHE A 165 10.57 -17.90 -5.85
C PHE A 165 9.55 -16.77 -5.73
N PRO A 166 9.13 -16.12 -6.84
CA PRO A 166 8.16 -15.03 -6.77
C PRO A 166 6.80 -15.54 -6.24
N GLY A 167 6.40 -15.07 -5.06
CA GLY A 167 5.07 -15.37 -4.48
C GLY A 167 5.01 -16.60 -3.55
N PHE A 168 6.14 -17.28 -3.31
CA PHE A 168 6.20 -18.45 -2.42
C PHE A 168 7.35 -18.30 -1.42
N ASP A 169 7.11 -18.70 -0.16
CA ASP A 169 8.18 -18.82 0.83
C ASP A 169 8.76 -20.25 0.75
N VAL A 170 10.05 -20.36 0.44
CA VAL A 170 10.74 -21.65 0.34
C VAL A 170 11.29 -22.04 1.70
N VAL A 171 10.96 -23.24 2.16
CA VAL A 171 11.41 -23.77 3.46
C VAL A 171 12.28 -24.99 3.23
N ASP A 172 13.49 -24.96 3.80
CA ASP A 172 14.43 -26.08 3.76
C ASP A 172 13.95 -27.17 4.75
N VAL A 173 13.93 -28.43 4.30
CA VAL A 173 13.55 -29.57 5.13
C VAL A 173 14.77 -30.05 5.93
N ILE A 174 15.00 -29.50 7.11
CA ILE A 174 16.11 -29.92 7.99
C ILE A 174 15.69 -31.14 8.82
N ASN A 175 16.40 -32.25 8.70
CA ASN A 175 16.37 -33.34 9.67
C ASN A 175 17.35 -33.03 10.82
N ARG A 176 16.87 -33.06 12.06
CA ARG A 176 17.71 -32.98 13.26
C ARG A 176 17.89 -34.36 13.87
#